data_AF-A0AAD5LLL5-F1
#
_entry.id   AF-A0AAD5LLL5-F1
#
_cell.length_a   1.000
_cell.length_b   1.000
_cell.length_c   1.000
_cell.angle_alpha   90.00
_cell.angle_beta   90.00
_cell.angle_gamma   90.00
#
_symmetry.space_group_name_H-M   'P 1'
#
loop_
_entity.id
_entity.type
_entity.pdbx_description
1 polymer ?
#
loop_
_entity_poly.entity_id
_entity_poly.type
_entity_poly.pdbx_seq_one_letter_code
_entity_poly.pdbx_strand_id
1 'polypeptide(L)'
;MGNDGKIEVFECPMFNCERFFASLRLLKRHMLYHAGICPYMCIKCGTSFKFEHSLNSHLRFQHDEQMGDKFTKIRGFVSCNICLAMIPCREKKAHIATHLPY
;
A
#
# COMPACT_ATOMS: atom_id res chain seq x y z
N MET A 1 40.47 14.44 6.51
CA MET A 1 39.66 13.85 7.60
C MET A 1 38.38 13.33 6.99
N GLY A 2 38.19 12.00 6.99
CA GLY A 2 36.97 11.38 6.49
C GLY A 2 35.81 11.70 7.41
N ASN A 3 34.75 12.29 6.87
CA ASN A 3 33.49 12.41 7.58
C ASN A 3 32.87 11.02 7.60
N ASP A 4 33.06 10.27 8.68
CA ASP A 4 32.25 9.10 9.00
C ASP A 4 30.82 9.59 9.30
N GLY A 5 30.09 9.88 8.24
CA GLY A 5 28.67 10.17 8.31
C GLY A 5 27.97 8.95 8.87
N LYS A 6 27.73 8.94 10.19
CA LYS A 6 26.92 7.96 10.88
C LYS A 6 25.54 7.93 10.22
N ILE A 7 25.33 6.96 9.33
CA ILE A 7 24.04 6.75 8.67
C ILE A 7 23.09 6.27 9.76
N GLU A 8 22.21 7.14 10.22
CA GLU A 8 21.15 6.76 11.14
C GLU A 8 20.17 5.87 10.39
N VAL A 9 20.20 4.57 10.71
CA VAL A 9 19.31 3.56 10.15
C VAL A 9 18.09 3.41 11.04
N PHE A 10 16.92 3.30 10.40
CA PHE A 10 15.65 3.08 11.07
C PHE A 10 15.27 1.62 10.93
N GLU A 11 15.25 0.89 12.05
CA GLU A 11 14.85 -0.52 12.11
C GLU A 11 13.32 -0.67 12.18
N CYS A 12 12.80 -1.77 11.60
CA CYS A 12 11.41 -2.13 11.75
C CYS A 12 11.14 -2.69 13.16
N PRO A 13 10.21 -2.12 13.95
CA PRO A 13 9.94 -2.59 15.32
C PRO A 13 9.09 -3.87 15.39
N MET A 14 8.77 -4.52 14.25
CA MET A 14 7.90 -5.70 14.24
C MET A 14 8.68 -6.99 14.49
N PHE A 15 8.11 -7.85 15.34
CA PHE A 15 8.63 -9.18 15.62
C PHE A 15 8.75 -9.99 14.31
N ASN A 16 9.90 -10.62 14.07
CA ASN A 16 10.29 -11.28 12.81
C ASN A 16 10.45 -10.35 11.58
N CYS A 17 10.73 -9.06 11.75
CA CYS A 17 11.08 -8.18 10.64
C CYS A 17 12.47 -7.55 10.77
N GLU A 18 13.46 -8.13 10.08
CA GLU A 18 14.86 -7.69 10.13
C GLU A 18 15.19 -6.61 9.07
N ARG A 19 14.24 -5.71 8.77
CA ARG A 19 14.42 -4.68 7.75
C ARG A 19 14.86 -3.34 8.33
N PHE A 20 15.86 -2.74 7.68
CA PHE A 20 16.40 -1.43 8.00
C PHE A 20 16.15 -0.45 6.86
N PHE A 21 16.04 0.84 7.20
CA PHE A 21 15.73 1.91 6.25
C PHE A 21 16.62 3.12 6.47
N ALA A 22 17.04 3.76 5.38
CA ALA A 22 17.86 4.97 5.42
C ALA A 22 17.08 6.24 5.83
N SER A 23 15.76 6.15 6.02
CA SER A 23 14.95 7.29 6.52
C SER A 23 13.63 6.85 7.15
N LEU A 24 13.13 7.67 8.06
CA LEU A 24 11.82 7.49 8.69
C LEU A 24 10.66 7.42 7.68
N ARG A 25 10.75 8.16 6.56
CA ARG A 25 9.73 8.10 5.48
C ARG A 25 9.63 6.70 4.88
N LEU A 26 10.77 6.04 4.68
CA LEU A 26 10.83 4.69 4.13
C LEU A 26 10.32 3.66 5.14
N LEU A 27 10.70 3.78 6.42
CA LEU A 27 10.17 2.95 7.51
C LEU A 27 8.64 3.09 7.62
N LYS A 28 8.11 4.32 7.68
CA LYS A 28 6.65 4.57 7.73
C LYS A 28 5.92 3.93 6.55
N ARG A 29 6.48 4.02 5.34
CA ARG A 29 5.93 3.34 4.16
C ARG A 29 5.99 1.82 4.29
N HIS A 30 7.07 1.28 4.85
CA HIS A 30 7.21 -0.14 5.11
C HIS A 30 6.19 -0.64 6.14
N MET A 31 5.90 0.12 7.20
CA MET A 31 4.88 -0.25 8.19
C MET A 31 3.48 -0.45 7.60
N LEU A 32 3.18 0.17 6.45
CA LEU A 32 1.94 -0.10 5.71
C LEU A 32 1.82 -1.56 5.23
N TYR A 33 2.95 -2.25 5.03
CA TYR A 33 2.97 -3.68 4.76
C TYR A 33 2.45 -4.49 5.95
N HIS A 34 2.94 -4.19 7.16
CA HIS A 34 2.49 -4.83 8.39
C HIS A 34 1.04 -4.50 8.72
N ALA A 35 0.58 -3.29 8.38
CA ALA A 35 -0.81 -2.87 8.55
C ALA A 35 -1.76 -3.28 7.41
N GLY A 36 -1.24 -3.65 6.24
CA GLY A 36 -2.04 -4.18 5.12
C GLY A 36 -2.70 -3.17 4.26
N ILE A 37 -2.14 -1.98 4.34
CA ILE A 37 -2.66 -0.77 3.80
C ILE A 37 -2.10 -0.61 2.38
N CYS A 38 -3.00 -0.49 1.41
CA CYS A 38 -2.67 -0.06 0.05
C CYS A 38 -3.22 1.36 -0.14
N PRO A 39 -2.39 2.39 0.03
CA PRO A 39 -2.87 3.77 0.10
C PRO A 39 -3.20 4.40 -1.26
N TYR A 40 -2.92 3.72 -2.37
CA TYR A 40 -3.12 4.24 -3.72
C TYR A 40 -4.25 3.47 -4.41
N MET A 41 -5.38 4.09 -4.71
CA MET A 41 -6.50 3.45 -5.40
C MET A 41 -6.75 4.10 -6.77
N CYS A 42 -6.99 3.26 -7.78
CA CYS A 42 -7.52 3.70 -9.06
C CYS A 42 -9.00 4.07 -8.89
N ILE A 43 -9.36 5.32 -9.14
CA ILE A 43 -10.75 5.79 -9.03
C ILE A 43 -11.65 5.21 -10.13
N LYS A 44 -11.08 4.80 -11.27
CA LYS A 44 -11.85 4.29 -12.42
C LYS A 44 -12.35 2.86 -12.17
N CYS A 45 -11.54 2.01 -11.55
CA CYS A 45 -11.88 0.59 -11.35
C CYS A 45 -11.83 0.13 -9.88
N GLY A 46 -11.45 1.00 -8.93
CA GLY A 46 -11.35 0.68 -7.51
C GLY A 46 -10.16 -0.22 -7.14
N THR A 47 -9.26 -0.52 -8.09
CA THR A 47 -8.09 -1.37 -7.83
C THR A 47 -7.10 -0.62 -6.95
N SER A 48 -6.63 -1.27 -5.88
CA SER A 48 -5.78 -0.66 -4.86
C SER A 48 -4.37 -1.22 -4.91
N PHE A 49 -3.39 -0.33 -4.71
CA PHE A 49 -1.97 -0.56 -4.89
C PHE A 49 -1.18 -0.10 -3.66
N LYS A 50 -0.13 -0.85 -3.34
CA LYS A 50 0.78 -0.54 -2.23
C LYS A 50 1.67 0.68 -2.52
N PHE A 51 1.97 0.91 -3.80
CA PHE A 51 2.86 1.97 -4.24
C PHE A 51 2.26 2.78 -5.38
N GLU A 52 2.62 4.06 -5.43
CA GLU A 52 2.20 5.02 -6.44
C GLU A 52 2.61 4.60 -7.84
N HIS A 53 3.86 4.18 -8.03
CA HIS A 53 4.35 3.72 -9.33
C HIS A 53 3.58 2.50 -9.86
N SER A 54 3.10 1.62 -8.97
CA SER A 54 2.29 0.46 -9.37
C SER A 54 0.93 0.91 -9.89
N LEU A 55 0.30 1.89 -9.23
CA LEU A 55 -0.94 2.50 -9.73
C LEU A 55 -0.70 3.26 -11.04
N ASN A 56 0.41 3.99 -11.17
CA ASN A 56 0.73 4.73 -12.38
C ASN A 56 0.90 3.79 -13.59
N SER A 57 1.60 2.66 -13.40
CA SER A 57 1.68 1.61 -14.42
C SER A 57 0.29 1.05 -14.75
N HIS A 58 -0.54 0.77 -13.75
CA HIS A 58 -1.90 0.32 -13.99
C HIS A 58 -2.72 1.32 -14.82
N LEU A 59 -2.70 2.61 -14.47
CA LEU A 59 -3.41 3.65 -15.21
C LEU A 59 -2.94 3.74 -16.66
N ARG A 60 -1.61 3.67 -16.87
CA ARG A 60 -1.02 3.70 -18.21
C ARG A 60 -1.44 2.53 -19.08
N PHE A 61 -1.53 1.31 -18.54
CA PHE A 61 -1.84 0.10 -19.31
C PHE A 61 -3.32 -0.26 -19.35
N GLN A 62 -4.15 0.24 -18.43
CA GLN A 62 -5.57 -0.14 -18.31
C GLN A 62 -6.54 1.00 -18.58
N HIS A 63 -6.09 2.25 -18.48
CA HIS A 63 -6.98 3.41 -18.50
C HIS A 63 -6.52 4.55 -19.42
N ASP A 64 -5.52 4.30 -20.29
CA ASP A 64 -4.96 5.17 -21.36
C ASP A 64 -4.72 6.64 -20.97
N GLU A 65 -4.61 6.93 -19.66
CA GLU A 65 -4.54 8.29 -19.14
C GLU A 65 -3.31 8.38 -18.24
N GLN A 66 -2.24 8.96 -18.79
CA GLN A 66 -1.21 9.58 -17.98
C GLN A 66 -1.85 10.80 -17.33
N MET A 67 -1.69 11.04 -16.02
CA MET A 67 -1.58 12.38 -15.40
C MET A 67 -1.66 12.33 -13.86
N GLY A 68 -0.61 12.88 -13.25
CA GLY A 68 -0.71 13.97 -12.27
C GLY A 68 -1.37 13.67 -10.94
N ASP A 69 -2.70 13.67 -10.88
CA ASP A 69 -3.40 14.05 -9.64
C ASP A 69 -4.78 13.37 -9.47
N LYS A 70 -5.03 12.25 -10.16
CA LYS A 70 -6.34 11.56 -10.12
C LYS A 70 -6.37 10.25 -9.32
N PHE A 71 -5.32 9.96 -8.54
CA PHE A 71 -5.38 8.88 -7.56
C PHE A 71 -5.77 9.44 -6.20
N THR A 72 -6.79 8.86 -5.58
CA THR A 72 -7.10 9.22 -4.20
C THR A 72 -6.13 8.49 -3.30
N LYS A 73 -5.40 9.25 -2.49
CA LYS A 73 -4.63 8.75 -1.35
C LYS A 73 -5.62 8.30 -0.27
N ILE A 74 -6.32 7.18 -0.51
CA ILE A 74 -7.33 6.68 0.42
C ILE A 74 -6.63 6.06 1.62
N ARG A 75 -7.13 6.41 2.81
CA ARG A 75 -6.77 5.75 4.07
C ARG A 75 -7.16 4.27 4.00
N GLY A 76 -6.22 3.42 3.58
CA GLY A 76 -5.99 2.06 4.08
C GLY A 76 -7.07 0.97 3.95
N PHE A 77 -8.30 1.30 3.55
CA PHE A 77 -9.43 0.39 3.59
C PHE A 77 -10.20 0.41 2.26
N VAL A 78 -10.69 -0.77 1.85
CA VAL A 78 -11.58 -0.97 0.71
C VAL A 78 -12.90 -1.52 1.23
N SER A 79 -14.02 -1.04 0.68
CA SER A 79 -15.33 -1.57 1.05
C SER A 79 -15.57 -2.95 0.42
N CYS A 80 -16.17 -3.87 1.17
CA CYS A 80 -16.69 -5.12 0.65
C CYS A 80 -17.90 -4.85 -0.24
N ASN A 81 -17.93 -5.42 -1.45
CA ASN A 81 -19.10 -5.29 -2.32
C ASN A 81 -20.28 -6.18 -1.90
N ILE A 82 -20.09 -7.08 -0.92
CA ILE A 82 -21.12 -8.03 -0.45
C ILE A 82 -21.74 -7.53 0.87
N CYS A 83 -20.90 -7.13 1.84
CA CYS A 83 -21.36 -6.73 3.17
C CYS A 83 -20.98 -5.30 3.58
N LEU A 84 -20.41 -4.50 2.67
CA LEU A 84 -19.99 -3.11 2.89
C LEU A 84 -18.93 -2.89 3.97
N ALA A 85 -18.35 -3.95 4.56
CA ALA A 85 -17.28 -3.85 5.55
C ALA A 85 -16.03 -3.15 4.99
N MET A 86 -15.40 -2.29 5.79
CA MET A 86 -14.13 -1.64 5.47
C MET A 86 -12.97 -2.58 5.80
N ILE A 87 -12.26 -3.04 4.77
CA ILE A 87 -11.26 -4.12 4.88
C ILE A 87 -9.89 -3.61 4.44
N PRO A 88 -8.78 -4.00 5.09
CA PRO A 88 -7.45 -3.75 4.56
C PRO A 88 -7.29 -4.34 3.15
N CYS A 89 -6.75 -3.58 2.20
CA CYS A 89 -6.71 -4.00 0.81
C CYS A 89 -6.07 -5.40 0.59
N ARG A 90 -5.01 -5.73 1.34
CA ARG A 90 -4.36 -7.06 1.21
C ARG A 90 -5.29 -8.22 1.61
N GLU A 91 -6.29 -7.94 2.44
CA GLU A 91 -7.20 -8.93 3.03
C GLU A 91 -8.50 -9.02 2.25
N LYS A 92 -8.73 -8.15 1.25
CA LYS A 92 -9.94 -8.15 0.42
C LYS A 92 -10.21 -9.53 -0.20
N LYS A 93 -9.19 -10.20 -0.73
CA LYS A 93 -9.34 -11.52 -1.37
C LYS A 93 -9.72 -12.60 -0.35
N ALA A 94 -9.06 -12.61 0.81
CA ALA A 94 -9.36 -13.53 1.90
C ALA A 94 -10.76 -13.28 2.48
N HIS A 95 -11.14 -12.01 2.63
CA HIS A 95 -12.47 -11.62 3.07
C HIS A 95 -13.56 -12.01 2.07
N ILE A 96 -13.37 -11.79 0.76
CA ILE A 96 -14.37 -12.19 -0.24
C ILE A 96 -14.59 -13.71 -0.22
N ALA A 97 -13.53 -14.48 0.05
CA ALA A 97 -13.64 -15.93 0.19
C ALA A 97 -14.52 -16.39 1.36
N THR A 98 -14.74 -15.56 2.40
CA THR A 98 -15.66 -15.90 3.50
C THR A 98 -17.14 -15.80 3.08
N HIS A 99 -17.43 -15.20 1.93
CA HIS A 99 -18.78 -15.09 1.39
C HIS A 99 -19.09 -16.14 0.32
N LEU A 100 -18.11 -16.96 -0.07
CA LEU A 100 -18.36 -18.09 -0.96
C LEU A 100 -19.02 -19.20 -0.14
N PRO A 101 -20.24 -19.66 -0.49
CA PRO A 101 -20.77 -20.88 0.10
C PRO A 101 -19.87 -22.05 -0.33
N TYR A 102 -19.59 -22.93 0.63
CA TYR A 102 -18.81 -24.16 0.46
C TYR A 102 -19.27 -24.98 -0.75
#